data_AF-A0A181Z8D5-F1
#
_entry.id   AF-A0A181Z8D5-F1
#
_cell.length_a   1.000
_cell.length_b   1.000
_cell.length_c   1.000
_cell.angle_alpha   90.00
_cell.angle_beta   90.00
_cell.angle_gamma   90.00
#
_symmetry.space_group_name_H-M   'P 1'
#
loop_
_entity.id
_entity.type
_entity.pdbx_description
1 polymer ?
#
loop_
_entity_poly.entity_id
_entity_poly.type
_entity_poly.pdbx_seq_one_letter_code
_entity_poly.pdbx_strand_id
1 'polypeptide(L)'
;MAPQHGVFADPKSAHRLRARLISGFAAIIFALAAVVVGEPTFRTWPRLDIPVAAAVVLILLAIAAVAATLTYVQLTLKQNTWSSPFESGTVEQLGVTEARQRRVLASAKRTAETISSASGGTPRTLPSHRRSLSLYVQMFTDPKAVISRISEQIEPRTASQVVRTSYTIEVPNDFEGRVVVPLFRAQRGRIQDGLRFFGPNEERLSSLTHAEGVAYACGVVRSLVAAVSKTALEAYESWIEEELIKVLLDGRVYSSSSSPTIEERTKELSALFGKLPGVSGFRLLTIMEILAAHLGSDVVCVAFELAPAGPTAVPRSVRLTVERVDPKQPVAPVGASQRDSLSERWILSRLPRLRRIVGVETTIYKHSLAYAELSDSYHLQIAGPPGTYLAKQTIQPLSDEAPAELSRSAAVLGPRRGQRHSHAYIRNSTAPFRTLAVAATFYERPPGAVMAALLSAGAALIVCLLTASRALLPAAPNESNADLIAILLAFPAGIALWAGFGENVRQTLAAYTSKFTTILACVFAAFVFLLVRDVSIAAPMWFLVCAVLLVNVAACGASLYIRVKTSSMVRSSAQPSDWTI
;
A
#
# COMPACT_ATOMS: atom_id res chain seq x y z
N MET A 1 12.08 -31.78 65.83
CA MET A 1 12.67 -31.73 64.48
C MET A 1 13.10 -30.29 64.22
N ALA A 2 14.40 -30.04 64.18
CA ALA A 2 14.96 -28.70 63.97
C ALA A 2 14.98 -28.34 62.46
N PRO A 3 14.81 -27.06 62.09
CA PRO A 3 14.83 -26.64 60.70
C PRO A 3 16.27 -26.60 60.16
N GLN A 4 16.46 -27.14 58.95
CA GLN A 4 17.74 -27.14 58.26
C GLN A 4 18.09 -25.72 57.80
N HIS A 5 19.29 -25.28 58.18
CA HIS A 5 19.89 -24.04 57.73
C HIS A 5 20.19 -24.09 56.22
N GLY A 6 19.63 -23.13 55.48
CA GLY A 6 19.93 -22.90 54.08
C GLY A 6 21.36 -22.41 53.87
N VAL A 7 22.02 -23.01 52.89
CA VAL A 7 23.37 -22.70 52.43
C VAL A 7 23.41 -21.27 51.88
N PHE A 8 24.07 -20.36 52.61
CA PHE A 8 24.36 -19.01 52.13
C PHE A 8 25.39 -19.09 50.99
N ALA A 9 25.06 -18.49 49.85
CA ALA A 9 25.98 -18.33 48.73
C ALA A 9 27.19 -17.47 49.14
N ASP A 10 28.40 -17.93 48.80
CA ASP A 10 29.66 -17.25 49.11
C ASP A 10 29.66 -15.80 48.57
N PRO A 11 29.79 -14.78 49.44
CA PRO A 11 29.78 -13.36 49.03
C PRO A 11 30.87 -13.01 48.01
N LYS A 12 31.93 -13.81 47.90
CA LYS A 12 32.97 -13.64 46.86
C LYS A 12 32.46 -13.96 45.45
N SER A 13 31.47 -14.82 45.31
CA SER A 13 30.87 -15.16 44.00
C SER A 13 30.09 -13.99 43.40
N ALA A 14 29.35 -13.26 44.26
CA ALA A 14 28.59 -12.06 43.87
C ALA A 14 29.51 -10.91 43.44
N HIS A 15 30.65 -10.72 44.13
CA HIS A 15 31.65 -9.71 43.75
C HIS A 15 32.33 -10.00 42.41
N ARG A 16 32.66 -11.26 42.11
CA ARG A 16 33.25 -11.65 40.82
C ARG A 16 32.28 -11.50 39.66
N LEU A 17 31.00 -11.80 39.89
CA LEU A 17 29.95 -11.60 38.88
C LEU A 17 29.74 -10.11 38.58
N ARG A 18 29.72 -9.26 39.62
CA ARG A 18 29.66 -7.80 39.47
C ARG A 18 30.85 -7.24 38.68
N ALA A 19 32.07 -7.67 38.99
CA ALA A 19 33.27 -7.20 38.30
C ALA A 19 33.27 -7.58 36.81
N ARG A 20 32.86 -8.81 36.46
CA ARG A 20 32.77 -9.29 35.07
C ARG A 20 31.68 -8.58 34.26
N LEU A 21 30.55 -8.26 34.89
CA LEU A 21 29.48 -7.50 34.25
C LEU A 21 29.93 -6.07 33.95
N ILE A 22 30.60 -5.40 34.90
CA ILE A 22 31.11 -4.04 34.74
C ILE A 22 32.18 -3.98 33.64
N SER A 23 33.16 -4.90 33.64
CA SER A 23 34.23 -4.93 32.64
C SER A 23 33.71 -5.25 31.23
N GLY A 24 32.75 -6.19 31.12
CA GLY A 24 32.11 -6.50 29.84
C GLY A 24 31.33 -5.31 29.28
N PHE A 25 30.64 -4.57 30.14
CA PHE A 25 29.86 -3.41 29.72
C PHE A 25 30.75 -2.23 29.28
N ALA A 26 31.86 -1.97 29.99
CA ALA A 26 32.82 -0.94 29.61
C ALA A 26 33.49 -1.21 28.25
N ALA A 27 33.84 -2.47 27.97
CA ALA A 27 34.42 -2.86 26.68
C ALA A 27 33.44 -2.66 25.51
N ILE A 28 32.15 -2.92 25.72
CA ILE A 28 31.11 -2.72 24.70
C ILE A 28 30.90 -1.22 24.41
N ILE A 29 30.88 -0.36 25.43
CA ILE A 29 30.76 1.09 25.24
C ILE A 29 31.97 1.64 24.46
N PHE A 30 33.19 1.18 24.76
CA PHE A 30 34.41 1.61 24.08
C PHE A 30 34.45 1.17 22.61
N ALA A 31 34.03 -0.07 22.32
CA ALA A 31 33.89 -0.56 20.95
C ALA A 31 32.85 0.23 20.14
N LEU A 32 31.78 0.69 20.79
CA LEU A 32 30.74 1.49 20.14
C LEU A 32 31.17 2.94 19.87
N ALA A 33 31.91 3.56 20.79
CA ALA A 33 32.53 4.85 20.55
C ALA A 33 33.50 4.79 19.35
N ALA A 34 34.25 3.69 19.21
CA ALA A 34 35.13 3.48 18.05
C ALA A 34 34.35 3.33 16.73
N VAL A 35 33.22 2.61 16.71
CA VAL A 35 32.38 2.44 15.51
C VAL A 35 31.65 3.73 15.10
N VAL A 36 31.29 4.58 16.06
CA VAL A 36 30.62 5.86 15.79
C VAL A 36 31.60 6.94 15.36
N VAL A 37 32.85 6.89 15.83
CA VAL A 37 33.86 7.95 15.61
C VAL A 37 34.87 7.59 14.51
N GLY A 38 35.09 6.32 14.18
CA GLY A 38 36.15 5.89 13.26
C GLY A 38 35.67 5.13 12.03
N GLU A 39 35.46 5.82 10.90
CA GLU A 39 36.05 5.48 9.58
C GLU A 39 35.57 6.45 8.45
N PRO A 40 36.49 7.00 7.62
CA PRO A 40 36.15 7.87 6.48
C PRO A 40 35.74 7.11 5.19
N THR A 41 35.56 5.79 5.23
CA THR A 41 35.34 4.89 4.08
C THR A 41 33.87 4.62 3.72
N PHE A 42 32.93 5.44 4.19
CA PHE A 42 31.48 5.28 3.96
C PHE A 42 30.95 5.80 2.59
N ARG A 43 31.79 5.93 1.56
CA ARG A 43 31.37 6.53 0.26
C ARG A 43 30.53 5.62 -0.65
N THR A 44 30.48 4.30 -0.42
CA THR A 44 29.79 3.36 -1.35
C THR A 44 28.65 2.56 -0.73
N TRP A 45 28.35 2.72 0.55
CA TRP A 45 27.17 2.08 1.16
C TRP A 45 25.89 2.86 0.81
N PRO A 46 24.85 2.22 0.25
CA PRO A 46 23.58 2.89 0.01
C PRO A 46 22.86 3.11 1.34
N ARG A 47 23.14 4.24 2.00
CA ARG A 47 22.36 4.88 3.08
C ARG A 47 21.42 3.94 3.84
N LEU A 48 21.97 2.94 4.54
CA LEU A 48 21.29 2.49 5.74
C LEU A 48 21.18 3.74 6.61
N ASP A 49 19.97 4.06 7.07
CA ASP A 49 19.78 5.11 8.05
C ASP A 49 20.69 4.74 9.24
N ILE A 50 21.83 5.42 9.38
CA ILE A 50 22.75 5.34 10.53
C ILE A 50 21.99 5.31 11.88
N PRO A 51 20.88 6.05 12.08
CA PRO A 51 20.10 5.92 13.30
C PRO A 51 19.42 4.57 13.48
N VAL A 52 19.14 3.77 12.44
CA VAL A 52 18.55 2.44 12.56
C VAL A 52 19.57 1.42 13.05
N ALA A 53 20.82 1.46 12.56
CA ALA A 53 21.87 0.57 13.07
C ALA A 53 22.22 0.90 14.53
N ALA A 54 22.37 2.19 14.85
CA ALA A 54 22.58 2.65 16.22
C ALA A 54 21.37 2.33 17.13
N ALA A 55 20.14 2.50 16.64
CA ALA A 55 18.94 2.12 17.37
C ALA A 55 18.84 0.60 17.56
N VAL A 56 19.20 -0.22 16.57
CA VAL A 56 19.21 -1.69 16.71
C VAL A 56 20.22 -2.10 17.79
N VAL A 57 21.40 -1.49 17.82
CA VAL A 57 22.39 -1.77 18.86
C VAL A 57 21.90 -1.28 20.24
N LEU A 58 21.33 -0.08 20.34
CA LEU A 58 20.73 0.42 21.58
C LEU A 58 19.55 -0.43 22.05
N ILE A 59 18.73 -0.92 21.13
CA ILE A 59 17.63 -1.84 21.40
C ILE A 59 18.19 -3.20 21.84
N LEU A 60 19.25 -3.72 21.22
CA LEU A 60 19.89 -4.96 21.65
C LEU A 60 20.53 -4.82 23.03
N LEU A 61 21.08 -3.65 23.37
CA LEU A 61 21.60 -3.34 24.70
C LEU A 61 20.47 -3.17 25.72
N ALA A 62 19.38 -2.50 25.36
CA ALA A 62 18.20 -2.39 26.20
C ALA A 62 17.53 -3.75 26.38
N ILE A 63 17.48 -4.60 25.35
CA ILE A 63 17.01 -5.98 25.42
C ILE A 63 17.96 -6.82 26.25
N ALA A 64 19.27 -6.68 26.15
CA ALA A 64 20.22 -7.40 26.98
C ALA A 64 20.11 -6.98 28.45
N ALA A 65 19.92 -5.67 28.72
CA ALA A 65 19.67 -5.15 30.05
C ALA A 65 18.32 -5.63 30.59
N VAL A 66 17.23 -5.50 29.82
CA VAL A 66 15.89 -5.98 30.16
C VAL A 66 15.87 -7.50 30.27
N ALA A 67 16.63 -8.25 29.48
CA ALA A 67 16.76 -9.70 29.58
C ALA A 67 17.58 -10.08 30.82
N ALA A 68 18.62 -9.35 31.19
CA ALA A 68 19.30 -9.55 32.47
C ALA A 68 18.34 -9.28 33.65
N THR A 69 17.52 -8.22 33.57
CA THR A 69 16.50 -7.88 34.57
C THR A 69 15.32 -8.87 34.57
N LEU A 70 14.87 -9.34 33.41
CA LEU A 70 13.83 -10.36 33.25
C LEU A 70 14.33 -11.74 33.63
N THR A 71 15.62 -12.05 33.44
CA THR A 71 16.22 -13.30 33.94
C THR A 71 16.28 -13.24 35.47
N TYR A 72 16.61 -12.07 36.04
CA TYR A 72 16.51 -11.81 37.47
C TYR A 72 15.07 -11.92 38.00
N VAL A 73 14.07 -11.42 37.26
CA VAL A 73 12.64 -11.46 37.62
C VAL A 73 11.96 -12.81 37.33
N GLN A 74 12.37 -13.55 36.29
CA GLN A 74 11.89 -14.91 35.98
C GLN A 74 12.47 -15.93 36.96
N LEU A 75 13.67 -15.71 37.50
CA LEU A 75 14.17 -16.47 38.66
C LEU A 75 13.27 -16.26 39.90
N THR A 76 12.53 -15.15 39.96
CA THR A 76 11.58 -14.82 41.04
C THR A 76 10.13 -15.25 40.76
N LEU A 77 9.73 -15.47 39.50
CA LEU A 77 8.32 -15.68 39.10
C LEU A 77 8.02 -17.05 38.47
N LYS A 78 8.95 -18.01 38.55
CA LYS A 78 8.79 -19.38 38.01
C LYS A 78 7.89 -20.26 38.90
N GLN A 79 6.65 -19.83 39.19
CA GLN A 79 5.71 -20.58 40.02
C GLN A 79 4.28 -20.75 39.49
N ASN A 80 3.88 -20.26 38.31
CA ASN A 80 2.57 -20.62 37.76
C ASN A 80 2.44 -20.28 36.27
N THR A 81 2.19 -21.28 35.43
CA THR A 81 1.35 -21.13 34.22
C THR A 81 0.82 -22.47 33.73
N TRP A 82 -0.47 -22.47 33.38
CA TRP A 82 -1.22 -23.53 32.69
C TRP A 82 -1.64 -23.00 31.32
N SER A 83 -1.76 -23.89 30.32
CA SER A 83 -2.04 -23.59 28.91
C SER A 83 -3.40 -24.13 28.48
N SER A 84 -4.08 -23.46 27.54
CA SER A 84 -5.13 -24.08 26.72
C SER A 84 -5.02 -23.66 25.24
N PRO A 85 -5.41 -24.53 24.30
CA PRO A 85 -5.51 -24.23 22.87
C PRO A 85 -6.97 -23.94 22.46
N PHE A 86 -7.18 -23.28 21.32
CA PHE A 86 -8.49 -23.20 20.67
C PHE A 86 -8.35 -23.49 19.17
N GLU A 87 -9.24 -24.35 18.69
CA GLU A 87 -9.36 -24.87 17.33
C GLU A 87 -10.13 -23.92 16.40
N SER A 88 -9.84 -24.02 15.10
CA SER A 88 -10.50 -23.32 14.00
C SER A 88 -11.49 -24.24 13.27
N GLY A 89 -12.75 -23.81 13.14
CA GLY A 89 -13.76 -24.47 12.31
C GLY A 89 -13.86 -23.88 10.89
N THR A 90 -14.01 -24.74 9.89
CA THR A 90 -14.27 -24.42 8.48
C THR A 90 -15.76 -24.60 8.13
N VAL A 91 -16.31 -23.68 7.31
CA VAL A 91 -17.72 -23.62 6.91
C VAL A 91 -17.90 -24.12 5.47
N GLU A 92 -18.90 -24.98 5.29
CA GLU A 92 -19.34 -25.64 4.06
C GLU A 92 -20.43 -24.79 3.36
N GLN A 93 -20.21 -24.36 2.10
CA GLN A 93 -21.18 -23.60 1.28
C GLN A 93 -21.15 -24.08 -0.18
N LEU A 94 -21.97 -25.09 -0.54
CA LEU A 94 -22.05 -25.59 -1.93
C LEU A 94 -23.47 -25.75 -2.51
N GLY A 95 -24.55 -25.47 -1.77
CA GLY A 95 -25.93 -25.72 -2.22
C GLY A 95 -26.67 -24.57 -2.93
N VAL A 96 -26.11 -23.36 -3.00
CA VAL A 96 -26.85 -22.14 -3.42
C VAL A 96 -26.67 -21.77 -4.92
N THR A 97 -25.86 -22.51 -5.67
CA THR A 97 -25.35 -22.07 -6.97
C THR A 97 -26.26 -22.35 -8.19
N GLU A 98 -26.89 -23.52 -8.29
CA GLU A 98 -27.60 -23.91 -9.53
C GLU A 98 -28.91 -23.14 -9.81
N ALA A 99 -29.76 -22.95 -8.79
CA ALA A 99 -31.02 -22.22 -8.95
C ALA A 99 -30.79 -20.74 -9.31
N ARG A 100 -29.69 -20.16 -8.81
CA ARG A 100 -29.25 -18.80 -9.15
C ARG A 100 -28.78 -18.73 -10.59
N GLN A 101 -28.00 -19.71 -11.07
CA GLN A 101 -27.56 -19.78 -12.46
C GLN A 101 -28.72 -19.86 -13.44
N ARG A 102 -29.76 -20.67 -13.18
CA ARG A 102 -30.95 -20.76 -14.07
C ARG A 102 -31.72 -19.45 -14.20
N ARG A 103 -31.91 -18.72 -13.09
CA ARG A 103 -32.58 -17.40 -13.11
C ARG A 103 -31.77 -16.37 -13.89
N VAL A 104 -30.45 -16.37 -13.70
CA VAL A 104 -29.53 -15.50 -14.42
C VAL A 104 -29.57 -15.79 -15.92
N LEU A 105 -29.54 -17.07 -16.33
CA LEU A 105 -29.60 -17.47 -17.73
C LEU A 105 -30.91 -17.00 -18.40
N ALA A 106 -32.05 -17.15 -17.72
CA ALA A 106 -33.35 -16.71 -18.22
C ALA A 106 -33.48 -15.18 -18.29
N SER A 107 -32.83 -14.44 -17.39
CA SER A 107 -32.76 -12.99 -17.45
C SER A 107 -31.86 -12.54 -18.62
N ALA A 108 -30.71 -13.19 -18.78
CA ALA A 108 -29.75 -12.87 -19.83
C ALA A 108 -30.33 -13.10 -21.23
N LYS A 109 -31.02 -14.23 -21.45
CA LYS A 109 -31.74 -14.50 -22.70
C LYS A 109 -32.77 -13.41 -23.02
N ARG A 110 -33.61 -13.03 -22.05
CA ARG A 110 -34.60 -11.96 -22.24
C ARG A 110 -33.98 -10.60 -22.56
N THR A 111 -32.89 -10.23 -21.90
CA THR A 111 -32.16 -8.99 -22.19
C THR A 111 -31.54 -9.03 -23.59
N ALA A 112 -30.90 -10.14 -23.97
CA ALA A 112 -30.33 -10.33 -25.30
C ALA A 112 -31.41 -10.32 -26.40
N GLU A 113 -32.55 -10.95 -26.16
CA GLU A 113 -33.73 -10.91 -27.02
C GLU A 113 -34.26 -9.49 -27.16
N THR A 114 -34.36 -8.71 -26.07
CA THR A 114 -34.81 -7.30 -26.12
C THR A 114 -33.86 -6.43 -26.95
N ILE A 115 -32.55 -6.63 -26.77
CA ILE A 115 -31.47 -5.98 -27.54
C ILE A 115 -31.58 -6.36 -29.03
N SER A 116 -31.86 -7.63 -29.33
CA SER A 116 -31.95 -8.14 -30.70
C SER A 116 -33.27 -7.79 -31.39
N SER A 117 -34.41 -7.82 -30.69
CA SER A 117 -35.71 -7.41 -31.22
C SER A 117 -35.76 -5.91 -31.49
N ALA A 118 -35.08 -5.11 -30.65
CA ALA A 118 -34.85 -3.70 -30.93
C ALA A 118 -34.03 -3.48 -32.21
N SER A 119 -33.26 -4.47 -32.67
CA SER A 119 -32.50 -4.45 -33.92
C SER A 119 -33.31 -4.81 -35.18
N GLY A 120 -34.54 -5.35 -35.02
CA GLY A 120 -35.45 -5.75 -36.09
C GLY A 120 -36.81 -5.02 -36.14
N GLY A 121 -37.12 -4.14 -35.20
CA GLY A 121 -38.34 -3.31 -35.17
C GLY A 121 -38.30 -2.09 -36.10
N THR A 122 -39.40 -1.35 -36.24
CA THR A 122 -39.56 -0.24 -37.18
C THR A 122 -38.44 0.85 -37.12
N PRO A 123 -38.06 1.48 -38.26
CA PRO A 123 -36.82 2.26 -38.46
C PRO A 123 -36.48 3.39 -37.47
N ARG A 124 -37.39 3.82 -36.58
CA ARG A 124 -37.24 5.03 -35.77
C ARG A 124 -36.56 4.86 -34.40
N THR A 125 -36.48 3.66 -33.85
CA THR A 125 -35.81 3.38 -32.54
C THR A 125 -34.49 2.60 -32.67
N LEU A 126 -34.13 2.19 -33.88
CA LEU A 126 -32.96 1.37 -34.23
C LEU A 126 -31.56 2.02 -34.17
N PRO A 127 -31.37 3.30 -34.52
CA PRO A 127 -30.03 3.85 -34.73
C PRO A 127 -29.18 3.93 -33.46
N SER A 128 -29.79 4.36 -32.34
CA SER A 128 -29.07 4.57 -31.07
C SER A 128 -28.50 3.26 -30.51
N HIS A 129 -29.26 2.18 -30.61
CA HIS A 129 -28.83 0.87 -30.10
C HIS A 129 -27.61 0.34 -30.87
N ARG A 130 -27.63 0.38 -32.22
CA ARG A 130 -26.49 -0.07 -33.04
C ARG A 130 -25.22 0.73 -32.74
N ARG A 131 -25.36 2.04 -32.51
CA ARG A 131 -24.24 2.91 -32.12
C ARG A 131 -23.71 2.55 -30.73
N SER A 132 -24.58 2.24 -29.76
CA SER A 132 -24.17 1.79 -28.41
C SER A 132 -23.32 0.52 -28.49
N LEU A 133 -23.74 -0.43 -29.33
CA LEU A 133 -22.97 -1.65 -29.57
C LEU A 133 -21.62 -1.35 -30.22
N SER A 134 -21.57 -0.46 -31.21
CA SER A 134 -20.31 -0.05 -31.85
C SER A 134 -19.34 0.60 -30.86
N LEU A 135 -19.82 1.51 -30.01
CA LEU A 135 -19.02 2.14 -28.97
C LEU A 135 -18.49 1.10 -27.97
N TYR A 136 -19.35 0.16 -27.57
CA TYR A 136 -18.97 -0.95 -26.69
C TYR A 136 -17.83 -1.79 -27.30
N VAL A 137 -17.95 -2.18 -28.58
CA VAL A 137 -16.93 -2.93 -29.31
C VAL A 137 -15.62 -2.15 -29.38
N GLN A 138 -15.67 -0.87 -29.77
CA GLN A 138 -14.48 -0.02 -29.90
C GLN A 138 -13.73 0.14 -28.58
N MET A 139 -14.42 0.23 -27.43
CA MET A 139 -13.77 0.27 -26.12
C MET A 139 -12.97 -0.99 -25.75
N PHE A 140 -13.16 -2.11 -26.47
CA PHE A 140 -12.32 -3.31 -26.34
C PHE A 140 -11.23 -3.37 -27.40
N THR A 141 -11.59 -3.13 -28.67
CA THR A 141 -10.69 -3.34 -29.81
C THR A 141 -9.71 -2.18 -30.04
N ASP A 142 -10.17 -0.94 -29.83
CA ASP A 142 -9.39 0.27 -30.00
C ASP A 142 -9.80 1.34 -28.97
N PRO A 143 -9.44 1.13 -27.68
CA PRO A 143 -9.87 2.01 -26.61
C PRO A 143 -9.33 3.44 -26.77
N LYS A 144 -8.18 3.64 -27.44
CA LYS A 144 -7.57 4.96 -27.62
C LYS A 144 -8.38 5.85 -28.57
N ALA A 145 -9.00 5.27 -29.58
CA ALA A 145 -9.89 6.01 -30.48
C ALA A 145 -11.15 6.57 -29.78
N VAL A 146 -11.53 5.99 -28.64
CA VAL A 146 -12.74 6.35 -27.90
C VAL A 146 -12.44 7.08 -26.59
N ILE A 147 -11.36 6.73 -25.90
CA ILE A 147 -11.01 7.26 -24.58
C ILE A 147 -9.86 8.27 -24.75
N SER A 148 -10.22 9.53 -24.96
CA SER A 148 -9.25 10.61 -25.17
C SER A 148 -8.37 10.86 -23.93
N ARG A 149 -8.93 10.65 -22.72
CA ARG A 149 -8.20 10.89 -21.48
C ARG A 149 -8.62 9.96 -20.34
N ILE A 150 -7.65 9.48 -19.58
CA ILE A 150 -7.85 8.86 -18.27
C ILE A 150 -7.10 9.67 -17.20
N SER A 151 -7.74 9.92 -16.07
CA SER A 151 -7.14 10.60 -14.91
C SER A 151 -7.40 9.81 -13.63
N GLU A 152 -6.35 9.32 -12.99
CA GLU A 152 -6.41 8.60 -11.73
C GLU A 152 -5.90 9.46 -10.58
N GLN A 153 -6.66 9.49 -9.48
CA GLN A 153 -6.30 10.10 -8.22
C GLN A 153 -6.35 9.06 -7.11
N ILE A 154 -5.26 8.95 -6.35
CA ILE A 154 -5.09 7.96 -5.31
C ILE A 154 -4.89 8.66 -3.98
N GLU A 155 -5.78 8.36 -3.04
CA GLU A 155 -5.76 8.94 -1.71
C GLU A 155 -5.56 7.87 -0.64
N PRO A 156 -4.47 7.93 0.13
CA PRO A 156 -4.19 6.92 1.15
C PRO A 156 -5.12 7.11 2.35
N ARG A 157 -5.74 6.01 2.80
CA ARG A 157 -6.40 5.87 4.11
C ARG A 157 -5.50 5.07 5.05
N THR A 158 -5.95 4.67 6.24
CA THR A 158 -5.11 3.95 7.22
C THR A 158 -4.73 2.54 6.74
N ALA A 159 -5.69 1.73 6.30
CA ALA A 159 -5.46 0.36 5.82
C ALA A 159 -5.70 0.16 4.31
N SER A 160 -6.33 1.15 3.66
CA SER A 160 -6.71 1.11 2.25
C SER A 160 -6.29 2.39 1.53
N GLN A 161 -6.58 2.46 0.25
CA GLN A 161 -6.49 3.67 -0.57
C GLN A 161 -7.78 3.82 -1.37
N VAL A 162 -8.24 5.05 -1.53
CA VAL A 162 -9.34 5.37 -2.45
C VAL A 162 -8.72 5.69 -3.79
N VAL A 163 -9.19 5.02 -4.83
CA VAL A 163 -8.77 5.28 -6.20
C VAL A 163 -9.97 5.85 -6.95
N ARG A 164 -9.80 7.05 -7.48
CA ARG A 164 -10.79 7.73 -8.32
C ARG A 164 -10.23 7.82 -9.74
N THR A 165 -10.89 7.14 -10.68
CA THR A 165 -10.50 7.07 -12.09
C THR A 165 -11.57 7.78 -12.92
N SER A 166 -11.23 8.91 -13.52
CA SER A 166 -12.07 9.61 -14.50
C SER A 166 -11.69 9.21 -15.92
N TYR A 167 -12.69 8.84 -16.72
CA TYR A 167 -12.59 8.54 -18.15
C TYR A 167 -13.26 9.67 -18.93
N THR A 168 -12.56 10.25 -19.90
CA THR A 168 -13.15 11.13 -20.92
C THR A 168 -13.35 10.28 -22.18
N ILE A 169 -14.62 10.04 -22.51
CA ILE A 169 -15.06 9.20 -23.62
C ILE A 169 -15.61 10.11 -24.71
N GLU A 170 -15.08 10.00 -25.92
CA GLU A 170 -15.62 10.66 -27.10
C GLU A 170 -16.81 9.87 -27.62
N VAL A 171 -17.97 10.52 -27.67
CA VAL A 171 -19.20 9.93 -28.18
C VAL A 171 -19.60 10.63 -29.48
N PRO A 172 -20.00 9.89 -30.54
CA PRO A 172 -20.54 10.49 -31.75
C PRO A 172 -21.67 11.48 -31.47
N ASN A 173 -21.69 12.62 -32.17
CA ASN A 173 -22.68 13.69 -31.94
C ASN A 173 -24.12 13.28 -32.24
N ASP A 174 -24.29 12.31 -33.13
CA ASP A 174 -25.59 11.77 -33.51
C ASP A 174 -26.13 10.75 -32.47
N PHE A 175 -25.42 10.54 -31.36
CA PHE A 175 -25.82 9.63 -30.31
C PHE A 175 -26.79 10.29 -29.33
N GLU A 176 -27.99 9.70 -29.22
CA GLU A 176 -29.02 10.12 -28.26
C GLU A 176 -29.58 8.91 -27.51
N GLY A 177 -29.98 9.12 -26.25
CA GLY A 177 -30.60 8.12 -25.39
C GLY A 177 -29.60 7.28 -24.59
N ARG A 178 -30.02 6.06 -24.23
CA ARG A 178 -29.32 5.19 -23.30
C ARG A 178 -28.06 4.58 -23.91
N VAL A 179 -26.92 4.79 -23.26
CA VAL A 179 -25.63 4.21 -23.64
C VAL A 179 -25.18 3.23 -22.57
N VAL A 180 -24.58 2.12 -22.99
CA VAL A 180 -23.94 1.16 -22.08
C VAL A 180 -22.46 1.04 -22.44
N VAL A 181 -21.58 1.33 -21.49
CA VAL A 181 -20.12 1.29 -21.69
C VAL A 181 -19.43 0.37 -20.69
N PRO A 182 -18.40 -0.40 -21.11
CA PRO A 182 -17.56 -1.23 -20.25
C PRO A 182 -16.51 -0.36 -19.55
N LEU A 183 -16.88 0.28 -18.43
CA LEU A 183 -16.05 1.32 -17.83
C LEU A 183 -14.91 0.78 -16.96
N PHE A 184 -15.14 -0.35 -16.28
CA PHE A 184 -14.21 -0.88 -15.28
C PHE A 184 -14.01 -2.38 -15.44
N ARG A 185 -12.78 -2.85 -15.24
CA ARG A 185 -12.42 -4.28 -15.30
C ARG A 185 -11.92 -4.72 -13.93
N ALA A 186 -12.80 -5.37 -13.15
CA ALA A 186 -12.45 -5.92 -11.85
C ALA A 186 -11.74 -7.26 -12.02
N GLN A 187 -10.81 -7.57 -11.12
CA GLN A 187 -10.15 -8.88 -11.15
C GLN A 187 -11.13 -9.96 -10.67
N ARG A 188 -11.34 -11.01 -11.47
CA ARG A 188 -12.23 -12.12 -11.12
C ARG A 188 -11.86 -12.73 -9.76
N GLY A 189 -12.89 -12.97 -8.95
CA GLY A 189 -12.79 -13.53 -7.59
C GLY A 189 -12.17 -12.61 -6.54
N ARG A 190 -11.93 -11.34 -6.86
CA ARG A 190 -11.66 -10.32 -5.84
C ARG A 190 -12.90 -9.48 -5.63
N ILE A 191 -13.37 -9.41 -4.39
CA ILE A 191 -14.42 -8.47 -4.01
C ILE A 191 -13.81 -7.08 -4.03
N GLN A 192 -14.35 -6.21 -4.88
CA GLN A 192 -13.95 -4.82 -4.96
C GLN A 192 -14.83 -3.99 -4.01
N ASP A 193 -14.23 -3.42 -2.98
CA ASP A 193 -14.95 -2.60 -2.02
C ASP A 193 -15.15 -1.16 -2.50
N GLY A 194 -16.24 -0.55 -2.03
CA GLY A 194 -16.49 0.88 -2.20
C GLY A 194 -16.68 1.35 -3.65
N LEU A 195 -17.06 0.45 -4.56
CA LEU A 195 -17.26 0.76 -5.97
C LEU A 195 -18.44 1.74 -6.16
N ARG A 196 -18.18 2.88 -6.78
CA ARG A 196 -19.18 3.91 -7.12
C ARG A 196 -18.91 4.47 -8.50
N PHE A 197 -19.98 4.78 -9.22
CA PHE A 197 -19.93 5.33 -10.57
C PHE A 197 -20.61 6.69 -10.59
N PHE A 198 -20.02 7.64 -11.29
CA PHE A 198 -20.54 8.99 -11.45
C PHE A 198 -20.62 9.34 -12.93
N GLY A 199 -21.72 9.97 -13.31
CA GLY A 199 -22.01 10.39 -14.66
C GLY A 199 -21.41 11.76 -15.01
N PRO A 200 -21.79 12.29 -16.19
CA PRO A 200 -21.28 13.56 -16.71
C PRO A 200 -21.58 14.76 -15.80
N ASN A 201 -22.68 14.73 -15.04
CA ASN A 201 -23.10 15.80 -14.14
C ASN A 201 -22.82 15.45 -12.67
N GLU A 202 -21.86 14.55 -12.42
CA GLU A 202 -21.51 14.02 -11.08
C GLU A 202 -22.65 13.27 -10.38
N GLU A 203 -23.73 12.93 -11.09
CA GLU A 203 -24.81 12.11 -10.57
C GLU A 203 -24.35 10.66 -10.40
N ARG A 204 -24.85 10.00 -9.35
CA ARG A 204 -24.49 8.60 -9.11
C ARG A 204 -25.18 7.70 -10.13
N LEU A 205 -24.38 6.90 -10.85
CA LEU A 205 -24.86 5.91 -11.79
C LEU A 205 -24.94 4.51 -11.16
N SER A 206 -25.88 3.71 -11.63
CA SER A 206 -25.94 2.28 -11.29
C SER A 206 -25.18 1.47 -12.34
N SER A 207 -24.33 0.56 -11.89
CA SER A 207 -23.75 -0.44 -12.78
C SER A 207 -24.77 -1.52 -13.09
N LEU A 208 -24.65 -2.12 -14.29
CA LEU A 208 -25.33 -3.37 -14.59
C LEU A 208 -24.82 -4.46 -13.64
N THR A 209 -25.72 -5.37 -13.24
CA THR A 209 -25.31 -6.59 -12.55
C THR A 209 -24.41 -7.43 -13.47
N HIS A 210 -23.60 -8.32 -12.90
CA HIS A 210 -22.73 -9.20 -13.70
C HIS A 210 -23.53 -9.99 -14.75
N ALA A 211 -24.71 -10.49 -14.38
CA ALA A 211 -25.66 -11.16 -15.25
C ALA A 211 -26.09 -10.29 -16.45
N GLU A 212 -26.49 -9.05 -16.19
CA GLU A 212 -26.91 -8.10 -17.22
C GLU A 212 -25.74 -7.66 -18.10
N GLY A 213 -24.55 -7.50 -17.54
CA GLY A 213 -23.32 -7.21 -18.28
C GLY A 213 -22.95 -8.33 -19.25
N VAL A 214 -23.01 -9.59 -18.80
CA VAL A 214 -22.81 -10.77 -19.66
C VAL A 214 -23.90 -10.86 -20.73
N ALA A 215 -25.16 -10.64 -20.37
CA ALA A 215 -26.26 -10.61 -21.33
C ALA A 215 -26.05 -9.55 -22.42
N TYR A 216 -25.61 -8.34 -22.03
CA TYR A 216 -25.30 -7.27 -22.96
C TYR A 216 -24.13 -7.66 -23.87
N ALA A 217 -23.06 -8.27 -23.33
CA ALA A 217 -21.94 -8.77 -24.12
C ALA A 217 -22.37 -9.85 -25.13
N CYS A 218 -23.23 -10.80 -24.73
CA CYS A 218 -23.81 -11.78 -25.65
C CYS A 218 -24.67 -11.09 -26.73
N GLY A 219 -25.45 -10.07 -26.38
CA GLY A 219 -26.19 -9.26 -27.35
C GLY A 219 -25.30 -8.53 -28.37
N VAL A 220 -24.13 -8.04 -27.94
CA VAL A 220 -23.10 -7.46 -28.81
C VAL A 220 -22.55 -8.52 -29.77
N VAL A 221 -22.16 -9.69 -29.25
CA VAL A 221 -21.64 -10.80 -30.06
C VAL A 221 -22.69 -11.28 -31.05
N ARG A 222 -23.94 -11.46 -30.62
CA ARG A 222 -25.08 -11.81 -31.48
C ARG A 222 -25.23 -10.82 -32.63
N SER A 223 -25.11 -9.52 -32.35
CA SER A 223 -25.21 -8.47 -33.38
C SER A 223 -24.04 -8.52 -34.38
N LEU A 224 -22.82 -8.82 -33.92
CA LEU A 224 -21.65 -9.00 -34.79
C LEU A 224 -21.80 -10.22 -35.70
N VAL A 225 -22.35 -11.32 -35.19
CA VAL A 225 -22.64 -12.55 -35.95
C VAL A 225 -23.79 -12.33 -36.93
N ALA A 226 -24.88 -11.68 -36.51
CA ALA A 226 -26.03 -11.35 -37.35
C ALA A 226 -25.63 -10.51 -38.58
N ALA A 227 -24.66 -9.61 -38.42
CA ALA A 227 -24.12 -8.81 -39.50
C ALA A 227 -23.29 -9.62 -40.51
N VAL A 228 -22.99 -10.90 -40.26
CA VAL A 228 -22.26 -11.80 -41.18
C VAL A 228 -23.25 -12.51 -42.09
N SER A 229 -24.14 -13.31 -41.52
CA SER A 229 -25.14 -14.07 -42.24
C SER A 229 -26.26 -14.51 -41.30
N LYS A 230 -27.47 -14.70 -41.85
CA LYS A 230 -28.61 -15.24 -41.09
C LYS A 230 -28.33 -16.67 -40.59
N THR A 231 -27.67 -17.49 -41.41
CA THR A 231 -27.31 -18.87 -41.06
C THR A 231 -26.29 -18.94 -39.91
N ALA A 232 -25.34 -18.00 -39.83
CA ALA A 232 -24.43 -17.93 -38.69
C ALA A 232 -25.14 -17.53 -37.41
N LEU A 233 -26.13 -16.63 -37.49
CA LEU A 233 -26.94 -16.23 -36.34
C LEU A 233 -27.75 -17.42 -35.79
N GLU A 234 -28.45 -18.16 -36.66
CA GLU A 234 -29.21 -19.35 -36.27
C GLU A 234 -28.32 -20.43 -35.62
N ALA A 235 -27.11 -20.64 -36.16
CA ALA A 235 -26.12 -21.54 -35.56
C ALA A 235 -25.59 -21.03 -34.20
N TYR A 236 -25.35 -19.73 -34.06
CA TYR A 236 -24.91 -19.13 -32.80
C TYR A 236 -25.97 -19.30 -31.70
N GLU A 237 -27.23 -18.96 -31.99
CA GLU A 237 -28.34 -19.01 -31.04
C GLU A 237 -28.67 -20.44 -30.59
N SER A 238 -28.52 -21.43 -31.49
CA SER A 238 -28.89 -22.81 -31.21
C SER A 238 -27.94 -23.55 -30.26
N TRP A 239 -26.62 -23.32 -30.35
CA TRP A 239 -25.66 -24.10 -29.55
C TRP A 239 -24.44 -23.34 -29.00
N ILE A 240 -24.07 -22.17 -29.53
CA ILE A 240 -22.89 -21.41 -29.04
C ILE A 240 -23.27 -20.49 -27.88
N GLU A 241 -24.40 -19.80 -27.99
CA GLU A 241 -24.76 -18.74 -27.04
C GLU A 241 -24.98 -19.29 -25.62
N GLU A 242 -25.64 -20.45 -25.50
CA GLU A 242 -25.83 -21.06 -24.18
C GLU A 242 -24.50 -21.44 -23.53
N GLU A 243 -23.58 -22.02 -24.30
CA GLU A 243 -22.25 -22.38 -23.80
C GLU A 243 -21.44 -21.14 -23.43
N LEU A 244 -21.51 -20.09 -24.25
CA LEU A 244 -20.87 -18.82 -23.97
C LEU A 244 -21.39 -18.20 -22.67
N ILE A 245 -22.70 -18.16 -22.46
CA ILE A 245 -23.30 -17.63 -21.23
C ILE A 245 -22.84 -18.45 -20.02
N LYS A 246 -22.83 -19.78 -20.11
CA LYS A 246 -22.33 -20.66 -19.03
C LYS A 246 -20.89 -20.36 -18.68
N VAL A 247 -20.02 -20.24 -19.69
CA VAL A 247 -18.60 -19.97 -19.51
C VAL A 247 -18.36 -18.58 -18.92
N LEU A 248 -19.06 -17.55 -19.40
CA LEU A 248 -18.89 -16.18 -18.92
C LEU A 248 -19.40 -15.98 -17.48
N LEU A 249 -20.49 -16.66 -17.13
CA LEU A 249 -21.07 -16.65 -15.77
C LEU A 249 -20.35 -17.58 -14.79
N ASP A 250 -19.45 -18.44 -15.26
CA ASP A 250 -18.63 -19.26 -14.36
C ASP A 250 -17.70 -18.32 -13.57
N GLY A 251 -18.09 -18.05 -12.32
CA GLY A 251 -17.36 -17.18 -11.40
C GLY A 251 -16.06 -17.77 -10.86
N ARG A 252 -15.64 -18.95 -11.34
CA ARG A 252 -14.37 -19.55 -10.98
C ARG A 252 -13.20 -18.65 -11.40
N VAL A 253 -12.26 -18.48 -10.48
CA VAL A 253 -11.01 -17.76 -10.74
C VAL A 253 -10.09 -18.69 -11.51
N TYR A 254 -9.82 -18.36 -12.76
CA TYR A 254 -8.82 -19.03 -13.59
C TYR A 254 -7.40 -18.64 -13.13
N SER A 255 -6.98 -19.02 -11.92
CA SER A 255 -5.65 -18.69 -11.38
C SER A 255 -4.92 -19.86 -10.70
N SER A 256 -5.38 -21.11 -10.88
CA SER A 256 -4.71 -22.28 -10.31
C SER A 256 -4.22 -23.21 -11.42
N SER A 257 -3.08 -23.87 -11.17
CA SER A 257 -2.40 -24.81 -12.08
C SER A 257 -3.24 -26.01 -12.54
N SER A 258 -4.47 -26.14 -12.06
CA SER A 258 -5.41 -27.24 -12.35
C SER A 258 -6.68 -26.79 -13.08
N SER A 259 -6.91 -25.50 -13.28
CA SER A 259 -8.03 -24.98 -14.07
C SER A 259 -7.56 -24.65 -15.48
N PRO A 260 -8.38 -24.86 -16.53
CA PRO A 260 -8.02 -24.43 -17.87
C PRO A 260 -7.68 -22.94 -17.84
N THR A 261 -6.56 -22.60 -18.47
CA THR A 261 -6.09 -21.22 -18.55
C THR A 261 -7.09 -20.37 -19.33
N ILE A 262 -7.07 -19.04 -19.13
CA ILE A 262 -7.87 -18.11 -19.94
C ILE A 262 -7.58 -18.32 -21.43
N GLU A 263 -6.32 -18.64 -21.77
CA GLU A 263 -5.87 -18.95 -23.13
C GLU A 263 -6.54 -20.21 -23.69
N GLU A 264 -6.62 -21.30 -22.90
CA GLU A 264 -7.32 -22.53 -23.29
C GLU A 264 -8.80 -22.29 -23.55
N ARG A 265 -9.50 -21.60 -22.64
CA ARG A 265 -10.93 -21.27 -22.82
C ARG A 265 -11.16 -20.34 -24.01
N THR A 266 -10.27 -19.37 -24.21
CA THR A 266 -10.31 -18.48 -25.38
C THR A 266 -10.10 -19.29 -26.66
N LYS A 267 -9.19 -20.27 -26.67
CA LYS A 267 -8.96 -21.17 -27.81
C LYS A 267 -10.15 -22.08 -28.09
N GLU A 268 -10.78 -22.64 -27.05
CA GLU A 268 -12.00 -23.43 -27.16
C GLU A 268 -13.14 -22.61 -27.79
N LEU A 269 -13.42 -21.42 -27.26
CA LEU A 269 -14.43 -20.52 -27.82
C LEU A 269 -14.09 -20.14 -29.26
N SER A 270 -12.83 -19.80 -29.56
CA SER A 270 -12.38 -19.50 -30.92
C SER A 270 -12.66 -20.65 -31.89
N ALA A 271 -12.42 -21.90 -31.47
CA ALA A 271 -12.73 -23.09 -32.27
C ALA A 271 -14.25 -23.29 -32.47
N LEU A 272 -15.09 -22.91 -31.51
CA LEU A 272 -16.55 -22.93 -31.68
C LEU A 272 -17.01 -21.85 -32.67
N PHE A 273 -16.54 -20.60 -32.52
CA PHE A 273 -16.88 -19.51 -33.43
C PHE A 273 -16.33 -19.72 -34.85
N GLY A 274 -15.18 -20.38 -35.00
CA GLY A 274 -14.62 -20.74 -36.30
C GLY A 274 -15.45 -21.74 -37.11
N LYS A 275 -16.42 -22.42 -36.48
CA LYS A 275 -17.38 -23.30 -37.17
C LYS A 275 -18.59 -22.53 -37.74
N LEU A 276 -18.76 -21.26 -37.39
CA LEU A 276 -19.89 -20.46 -37.88
C LEU A 276 -19.68 -20.06 -39.35
N PRO A 277 -20.70 -20.21 -40.22
CA PRO A 277 -20.59 -19.91 -41.63
C PRO A 277 -20.33 -18.42 -41.91
N GLY A 278 -19.16 -18.11 -42.45
CA GLY A 278 -18.76 -16.75 -42.84
C GLY A 278 -18.15 -15.90 -41.71
N VAL A 279 -18.07 -16.42 -40.48
CA VAL A 279 -17.38 -15.74 -39.37
C VAL A 279 -15.89 -16.04 -39.48
N SER A 280 -15.12 -15.13 -40.07
CA SER A 280 -13.67 -15.30 -40.23
C SER A 280 -12.91 -13.97 -40.13
N GLY A 281 -11.58 -14.06 -40.09
CA GLY A 281 -10.67 -12.91 -40.13
C GLY A 281 -10.92 -11.91 -39.00
N PHE A 282 -11.06 -10.63 -39.38
CA PHE A 282 -11.19 -9.51 -38.45
C PHE A 282 -12.38 -9.62 -37.50
N ARG A 283 -13.54 -10.12 -37.96
CA ARG A 283 -14.73 -10.23 -37.09
C ARG A 283 -14.55 -11.27 -35.99
N LEU A 284 -13.92 -12.40 -36.31
CA LEU A 284 -13.58 -13.41 -35.30
C LEU A 284 -12.62 -12.82 -34.27
N LEU A 285 -11.59 -12.09 -34.71
CA LEU A 285 -10.65 -11.40 -33.83
C LEU A 285 -11.38 -10.44 -32.87
N THR A 286 -12.26 -9.58 -33.40
CA THR A 286 -13.07 -8.65 -32.58
C THR A 286 -13.93 -9.36 -31.54
N ILE A 287 -14.62 -10.45 -31.93
CA ILE A 287 -15.41 -11.26 -31.00
C ILE A 287 -14.49 -11.81 -29.91
N MET A 288 -13.35 -12.40 -30.29
CA MET A 288 -12.43 -13.02 -29.35
C MET A 288 -11.77 -12.02 -28.40
N GLU A 289 -11.50 -10.78 -28.81
CA GLU A 289 -10.99 -9.72 -27.94
C GLU A 289 -12.00 -9.34 -26.84
N ILE A 290 -13.28 -9.19 -27.21
CA ILE A 290 -14.36 -8.94 -26.25
C ILE A 290 -14.46 -10.11 -25.26
N LEU A 291 -14.48 -11.34 -25.77
CA LEU A 291 -14.61 -12.54 -24.93
C LEU A 291 -13.40 -12.73 -24.00
N ALA A 292 -12.17 -12.54 -24.51
CA ALA A 292 -10.96 -12.62 -23.71
C ALA A 292 -10.97 -11.60 -22.56
N ALA A 293 -11.48 -10.38 -22.80
CA ALA A 293 -11.61 -9.38 -21.75
C ALA A 293 -12.62 -9.78 -20.66
N HIS A 294 -13.78 -10.32 -21.04
CA HIS A 294 -14.79 -10.83 -20.10
C HIS A 294 -14.36 -12.10 -19.37
N LEU A 295 -13.54 -12.96 -20.00
CA LEU A 295 -12.96 -14.14 -19.37
C LEU A 295 -11.85 -13.79 -18.38
N GLY A 296 -11.01 -12.81 -18.71
CA GLY A 296 -9.89 -12.40 -17.87
C GLY A 296 -10.28 -11.47 -16.71
N SER A 297 -11.43 -10.80 -16.80
CA SER A 297 -11.87 -9.81 -15.81
C SER A 297 -13.39 -9.72 -15.72
N ASP A 298 -13.89 -9.33 -14.55
CA ASP A 298 -15.29 -8.94 -14.38
C ASP A 298 -15.49 -7.54 -14.94
N VAL A 299 -16.00 -7.47 -16.17
CA VAL A 299 -16.30 -6.19 -16.83
C VAL A 299 -17.55 -5.59 -16.20
N VAL A 300 -17.39 -4.44 -15.55
CA VAL A 300 -18.50 -3.67 -14.98
C VAL A 300 -18.96 -2.64 -16.00
N CYS A 301 -20.18 -2.85 -16.48
CA CYS A 301 -20.84 -1.96 -17.42
C CYS A 301 -21.67 -0.92 -16.69
N VAL A 302 -21.66 0.32 -17.19
CA VAL A 302 -22.47 1.43 -16.66
C VAL A 302 -23.41 1.90 -17.75
N ALA A 303 -24.66 2.15 -17.39
CA ALA A 303 -25.65 2.72 -18.28
C ALA A 303 -25.95 4.18 -17.90
N PHE A 304 -26.01 5.07 -18.88
CA PHE A 304 -26.36 6.48 -18.67
C PHE A 304 -27.12 7.03 -19.89
N GLU A 305 -27.86 8.12 -19.69
CA GLU A 305 -28.64 8.77 -20.74
C GLU A 305 -27.86 9.95 -21.34
N LEU A 306 -27.85 10.04 -22.66
CA LEU A 306 -27.34 11.20 -23.37
C LEU A 306 -28.49 12.05 -23.88
N ALA A 307 -28.54 13.30 -23.41
CA ALA A 307 -29.41 14.34 -23.98
C ALA A 307 -29.09 14.54 -25.49
N PRO A 308 -30.06 14.95 -26.32
CA PRO A 308 -29.78 15.30 -27.71
C PRO A 308 -28.66 16.33 -27.82
N ALA A 309 -27.78 16.18 -28.83
CA ALA A 309 -26.66 17.09 -29.00
C ALA A 309 -27.17 18.49 -29.35
N GLY A 310 -26.65 19.50 -28.66
CA GLY A 310 -26.87 20.90 -29.05
C GLY A 310 -26.23 21.20 -30.42
N PRO A 311 -26.68 22.25 -31.13
CA PRO A 311 -26.25 22.56 -32.49
C PRO A 311 -24.77 22.96 -32.64
N THR A 312 -24.01 23.12 -31.55
CA THR A 312 -22.70 23.82 -31.56
C THR A 312 -21.51 23.05 -30.99
N ALA A 313 -21.49 21.72 -30.92
CA ALA A 313 -20.28 21.01 -30.46
C ALA A 313 -19.96 19.72 -31.23
N VAL A 314 -18.70 19.63 -31.67
CA VAL A 314 -18.03 18.47 -32.28
C VAL A 314 -16.73 18.25 -31.50
N PRO A 315 -16.32 17.00 -31.18
CA PRO A 315 -17.11 15.86 -30.70
C PRO A 315 -17.61 16.04 -29.25
N ARG A 316 -18.60 15.24 -28.83
CA ARG A 316 -19.11 15.27 -27.45
C ARG A 316 -18.22 14.42 -26.54
N SER A 317 -17.43 15.09 -25.71
CA SER A 317 -16.69 14.44 -24.64
C SER A 317 -17.60 14.20 -23.42
N VAL A 318 -17.64 12.96 -22.95
CA VAL A 318 -18.42 12.53 -21.79
C VAL A 318 -17.45 12.11 -20.70
N ARG A 319 -17.56 12.73 -19.52
CA ARG A 319 -16.73 12.38 -18.37
C ARG A 319 -17.48 11.40 -17.47
N LEU A 320 -16.95 10.20 -17.29
CA LEU A 320 -17.44 9.23 -16.32
C LEU A 320 -16.37 9.01 -15.25
N THR A 321 -16.77 8.84 -13.99
CA THR A 321 -15.83 8.62 -12.89
C THR A 321 -16.16 7.35 -12.12
N VAL A 322 -15.13 6.54 -11.87
CA VAL A 322 -15.17 5.34 -11.04
C VAL A 322 -14.42 5.63 -9.74
N GLU A 323 -15.05 5.42 -8.60
CA GLU A 323 -14.41 5.44 -7.29
C GLU A 323 -14.38 4.01 -6.74
N ARG A 324 -13.23 3.56 -6.26
CA ARG A 324 -13.07 2.24 -5.60
C ARG A 324 -12.16 2.36 -4.39
N VAL A 325 -12.27 1.39 -3.49
CA VAL A 325 -11.37 1.25 -2.35
C VAL A 325 -10.49 0.02 -2.57
N ASP A 326 -9.19 0.24 -2.64
CA ASP A 326 -8.20 -0.83 -2.79
C ASP A 326 -7.48 -1.05 -1.46
N PRO A 327 -7.25 -2.31 -1.03
CA PRO A 327 -6.37 -2.57 0.09
C PRO A 327 -4.95 -2.14 -0.26
N LYS A 328 -4.20 -1.62 0.72
CA LYS A 328 -2.81 -1.27 0.48
C LYS A 328 -2.00 -2.51 0.16
N GLN A 329 -1.40 -2.52 -1.02
CA GLN A 329 -0.50 -3.60 -1.39
C GLN A 329 0.80 -3.46 -0.59
N PRO A 330 1.32 -4.55 0.01
CA PRO A 330 2.64 -4.52 0.61
C PRO A 330 3.65 -4.23 -0.51
N VAL A 331 4.38 -3.13 -0.39
CA VAL A 331 5.44 -2.81 -1.35
C VAL A 331 6.60 -3.77 -1.10
N ALA A 332 6.81 -4.69 -2.03
CA ALA A 332 8.00 -5.51 -2.03
C ALA A 332 9.23 -4.59 -2.15
N PRO A 333 10.28 -4.79 -1.33
CA PRO A 333 11.50 -3.99 -1.43
C PRO A 333 12.10 -4.14 -2.83
N VAL A 334 12.16 -3.03 -3.54
CA VAL A 334 12.68 -2.94 -4.91
C VAL A 334 14.16 -3.29 -4.90
N GLY A 335 14.56 -4.27 -5.71
CA GLY A 335 15.96 -4.70 -5.84
C GLY A 335 16.45 -5.64 -4.73
N ALA A 336 15.57 -6.30 -3.98
CA ALA A 336 16.00 -7.31 -3.00
C ALA A 336 16.70 -8.52 -3.66
N SER A 337 16.42 -8.81 -4.93
CA SER A 337 17.07 -9.87 -5.70
C SER A 337 18.52 -9.56 -6.06
N GLN A 338 18.89 -8.29 -6.16
CA GLN A 338 20.19 -7.84 -6.68
C GLN A 338 21.18 -7.37 -5.59
N ARG A 339 20.87 -7.61 -4.31
CA ARG A 339 21.75 -7.24 -3.19
C ARG A 339 22.42 -8.46 -2.57
N ASP A 340 23.72 -8.31 -2.30
CA ASP A 340 24.65 -9.43 -2.10
C ASP A 340 24.72 -9.96 -0.65
N SER A 341 24.23 -9.24 0.36
CA SER A 341 24.32 -9.71 1.76
C SER A 341 23.03 -10.36 2.27
N LEU A 342 23.15 -11.60 2.76
CA LEU A 342 22.04 -12.35 3.39
C LEU A 342 21.43 -11.61 4.58
N SER A 343 22.25 -10.88 5.33
CA SER A 343 21.81 -10.08 6.48
C SER A 343 20.92 -8.90 6.07
N GLU A 344 21.24 -8.19 4.98
CA GLU A 344 20.37 -7.14 4.46
C GLU A 344 19.03 -7.70 3.99
N ARG A 345 19.02 -8.84 3.30
CA ARG A 345 17.77 -9.51 2.89
C ARG A 345 16.93 -9.88 4.11
N TRP A 346 17.56 -10.38 5.17
CA TRP A 346 16.86 -10.73 6.40
C TRP A 346 16.29 -9.49 7.11
N ILE A 347 17.07 -8.42 7.26
CA ILE A 347 16.61 -7.17 7.89
C ILE A 347 15.49 -6.52 7.07
N LEU A 348 15.68 -6.36 5.76
CA LEU A 348 14.73 -5.71 4.86
C LEU A 348 13.42 -6.50 4.70
N SER A 349 13.46 -7.84 4.78
CA SER A 349 12.25 -8.66 4.74
C SER A 349 11.44 -8.58 6.05
N ARG A 350 12.11 -8.35 7.19
CA ARG A 350 11.45 -8.23 8.50
C ARG A 350 10.99 -6.82 8.83
N LEU A 351 11.67 -5.79 8.32
CA LEU A 351 11.35 -4.38 8.57
C LEU A 351 9.90 -4.00 8.27
N PRO A 352 9.27 -4.42 7.15
CA PRO A 352 7.85 -4.15 6.90
C PRO A 352 6.93 -4.74 7.96
N ARG A 353 7.25 -5.94 8.48
CA ARG A 353 6.47 -6.58 9.56
C ARG A 353 6.65 -5.83 10.88
N LEU A 354 7.88 -5.45 11.22
CA LEU A 354 8.15 -4.64 12.42
C LEU A 354 7.44 -3.28 12.36
N ARG A 355 7.51 -2.60 11.22
CA ARG A 355 6.78 -1.34 11.00
C ARG A 355 5.28 -1.52 11.22
N ARG A 356 4.70 -2.61 10.70
CA ARG A 356 3.28 -2.92 10.91
C ARG A 356 2.94 -3.17 12.38
N ILE A 357 3.75 -3.93 13.10
CA ILE A 357 3.55 -4.20 14.54
C ILE A 357 3.60 -2.90 15.34
N VAL A 358 4.51 -2.00 14.99
CA VAL A 358 4.70 -0.70 15.65
C VAL A 358 3.67 0.34 15.19
N GLY A 359 2.80 0.02 14.22
CA GLY A 359 1.84 0.97 13.65
C GLY A 359 2.48 2.05 12.76
N VAL A 360 3.74 1.86 12.33
CA VAL A 360 4.41 2.75 11.37
C VAL A 360 3.90 2.44 9.98
N GLU A 361 3.13 3.38 9.42
CA GLU A 361 2.59 3.21 8.08
C GLU A 361 3.69 3.22 7.00
N THR A 362 3.48 2.45 5.94
CA THR A 362 4.35 2.47 4.77
C THR A 362 4.31 3.83 4.09
N THR A 363 5.49 4.41 3.88
CA THR A 363 5.66 5.70 3.20
C THR A 363 5.68 5.58 1.68
N ILE A 364 5.66 4.35 1.15
CA ILE A 364 5.79 4.04 -0.27
C ILE A 364 4.43 3.57 -0.77
N TYR A 365 3.92 4.23 -1.81
CA TYR A 365 2.70 3.87 -2.51
C TYR A 365 3.08 3.48 -3.95
N LYS A 366 2.62 2.31 -4.38
CA LYS A 366 2.84 1.78 -5.72
C LYS A 366 1.49 1.65 -6.41
N HIS A 367 1.39 2.15 -7.64
CA HIS A 367 0.17 2.02 -8.44
C HIS A 367 0.50 1.66 -9.88
N SER A 368 -0.26 0.71 -10.44
CA SER A 368 -0.08 0.23 -11.81
C SER A 368 -0.37 1.33 -12.84
N LEU A 369 0.33 1.29 -13.97
CA LEU A 369 0.10 2.16 -15.12
C LEU A 369 -0.73 1.48 -16.21
N ALA A 370 -1.38 0.34 -15.93
CA ALA A 370 -2.10 -0.43 -16.95
C ALA A 370 -3.16 0.37 -17.73
N TYR A 371 -3.83 1.32 -17.09
CA TYR A 371 -4.82 2.15 -17.78
C TYR A 371 -4.22 3.17 -18.75
N ALA A 372 -2.91 3.44 -18.70
CA ALA A 372 -2.25 4.31 -19.66
C ALA A 372 -2.30 3.74 -21.09
N GLU A 373 -2.40 2.42 -21.25
CA GLU A 373 -2.54 1.78 -22.57
C GLU A 373 -3.91 2.03 -23.22
N LEU A 374 -4.93 2.38 -22.42
CA LEU A 374 -6.31 2.52 -22.89
C LEU A 374 -6.65 3.92 -23.42
N SER A 375 -5.75 4.90 -23.27
CA SER A 375 -6.03 6.29 -23.62
C SER A 375 -4.85 6.99 -24.25
N ASP A 376 -5.11 8.04 -25.01
CA ASP A 376 -4.06 8.90 -25.58
C ASP A 376 -3.41 9.81 -24.52
N SER A 377 -4.16 10.22 -23.50
CA SER A 377 -3.67 11.08 -22.44
C SER A 377 -3.98 10.49 -21.07
N TYR A 378 -2.95 10.06 -20.35
CA TYR A 378 -3.08 9.45 -19.03
C TYR A 378 -2.40 10.30 -17.96
N HIS A 379 -3.14 10.59 -16.90
CA HIS A 379 -2.66 11.32 -15.73
C HIS A 379 -2.84 10.48 -14.47
N LEU A 380 -1.79 10.33 -13.68
CA LEU A 380 -1.85 9.66 -12.38
C LEU A 380 -1.36 10.60 -11.29
N GLN A 381 -2.20 10.84 -10.29
CA GLN A 381 -1.86 11.59 -9.10
C GLN A 381 -1.93 10.69 -7.87
N ILE A 382 -0.80 10.52 -7.18
CA ILE A 382 -0.74 9.81 -5.90
C ILE A 382 -0.60 10.85 -4.81
N ALA A 383 -1.63 11.02 -3.98
CA ALA A 383 -1.55 11.89 -2.81
C ALA A 383 -0.77 11.19 -1.69
N GLY A 384 0.09 11.95 -1.03
CA GLY A 384 0.67 11.60 0.24
C GLY A 384 -0.30 11.90 1.39
N PRO A 385 -0.09 11.28 2.56
CA PRO A 385 -0.83 11.60 3.76
C PRO A 385 -0.62 13.05 4.21
N PRO A 386 -1.55 13.64 5.01
CA PRO A 386 -1.37 14.93 5.65
C PRO A 386 -0.02 15.04 6.40
N GLY A 387 0.59 16.23 6.40
CA GLY A 387 1.89 16.45 7.06
C GLY A 387 3.10 15.85 6.32
N THR A 388 2.94 15.27 5.14
CA THR A 388 4.05 14.70 4.35
C THR A 388 4.41 15.52 3.11
N TYR A 389 5.55 15.22 2.49
CA TYR A 389 5.98 15.74 1.20
C TYR A 389 6.53 14.61 0.32
N LEU A 390 6.42 14.78 -0.99
CA LEU A 390 6.96 13.86 -1.98
C LEU A 390 8.50 13.88 -1.93
N ALA A 391 9.09 12.80 -1.41
CA ALA A 391 10.53 12.68 -1.26
C ALA A 391 11.17 11.99 -2.48
N LYS A 392 10.56 10.90 -2.96
CA LYS A 392 11.04 10.14 -4.12
C LYS A 392 9.87 9.73 -4.99
N GLN A 393 10.10 9.65 -6.29
CA GLN A 393 9.17 9.04 -7.23
C GLN A 393 9.97 8.37 -8.35
N THR A 394 9.52 7.21 -8.79
CA THR A 394 10.18 6.42 -9.83
C THR A 394 9.12 5.57 -10.54
N ILE A 395 9.29 5.33 -11.83
CA ILE A 395 8.57 4.27 -12.53
C ILE A 395 9.36 2.98 -12.30
N GLN A 396 8.65 1.92 -11.94
CA GLN A 396 9.24 0.63 -11.60
C GLN A 396 8.49 -0.50 -12.31
N PRO A 397 9.18 -1.59 -12.64
CA PRO A 397 8.53 -2.79 -13.12
C PRO A 397 7.63 -3.42 -12.03
N LEU A 398 6.52 -4.02 -12.45
CA LEU A 398 5.64 -4.82 -11.59
C LEU A 398 6.14 -6.26 -11.46
N SER A 399 6.78 -6.80 -12.51
CA SER A 399 7.37 -8.14 -12.57
C SER A 399 8.81 -8.07 -13.09
N ASP A 400 9.61 -9.10 -12.79
CA ASP A 400 10.99 -9.21 -13.30
C ASP A 400 11.06 -9.35 -14.83
N GLU A 401 9.95 -9.72 -15.46
CA GLU A 401 9.78 -9.85 -16.92
C GLU A 401 9.53 -8.51 -17.63
N ALA A 402 9.35 -7.43 -16.88
CA ALA A 402 9.06 -6.13 -17.47
C ALA A 402 10.30 -5.60 -18.25
N PRO A 403 10.09 -4.95 -19.41
CA PRO A 403 11.19 -4.46 -20.24
C PRO A 403 12.09 -3.50 -19.46
N ALA A 404 13.40 -3.71 -19.57
CA ALA A 404 14.41 -3.07 -18.74
C ALA A 404 14.52 -1.55 -18.96
N GLU A 405 14.05 -1.03 -20.10
CA GLU A 405 14.18 0.40 -20.43
C GLU A 405 12.88 0.93 -21.04
N LEU A 406 12.16 1.76 -20.28
CA LEU A 406 11.28 2.74 -20.92
C LEU A 406 12.13 3.89 -21.40
N SER A 407 11.93 4.29 -22.66
CA SER A 407 12.35 5.60 -23.10
C SER A 407 11.76 6.64 -22.14
N ARG A 408 12.62 7.49 -21.58
CA ARG A 408 12.22 8.61 -20.71
C ARG A 408 11.21 9.54 -21.39
N SER A 409 11.09 9.51 -22.72
CA SER A 409 10.09 10.27 -23.47
C SER A 409 8.65 9.76 -23.32
N ALA A 410 8.46 8.49 -22.95
CA ALA A 410 7.13 7.88 -22.91
C ALA A 410 6.30 8.28 -21.67
N ALA A 411 6.96 8.63 -20.56
CA ALA A 411 6.31 8.97 -19.31
C ALA A 411 7.06 10.06 -18.56
N VAL A 412 6.36 11.15 -18.23
CA VAL A 412 6.89 12.30 -17.52
C VAL A 412 6.44 12.26 -16.07
N LEU A 413 7.39 12.28 -15.13
CA LEU A 413 7.11 12.47 -13.71
C LEU A 413 7.22 13.97 -13.37
N GLY A 414 6.17 14.55 -12.82
CA GLY A 414 6.11 15.96 -12.46
C GLY A 414 7.17 16.33 -11.41
N PRO A 415 7.71 17.56 -11.39
CA PRO A 415 8.83 17.92 -10.53
C PRO A 415 8.49 17.84 -9.03
N ARG A 416 9.49 17.54 -8.19
CA ARG A 416 9.34 17.49 -6.72
C ARG A 416 9.61 18.86 -6.11
N ARG A 417 8.55 19.63 -5.84
CA ARG A 417 8.54 20.98 -5.24
C ARG A 417 8.17 20.99 -3.75
N GLY A 418 8.26 19.85 -3.05
CA GLY A 418 7.81 19.71 -1.66
C GLY A 418 6.29 19.60 -1.50
N GLN A 419 5.56 19.39 -2.59
CA GLN A 419 4.13 19.10 -2.59
C GLN A 419 3.84 17.74 -1.93
N ARG A 420 2.56 17.53 -1.58
CA ARG A 420 2.05 16.29 -0.97
C ARG A 420 1.49 15.32 -2.01
N HIS A 421 1.91 15.38 -3.26
CA HIS A 421 1.45 14.44 -4.29
C HIS A 421 2.51 14.18 -5.34
N SER A 422 2.56 12.96 -5.86
CA SER A 422 3.25 12.63 -7.11
C SER A 422 2.29 12.81 -8.26
N HIS A 423 2.81 13.24 -9.41
CA HIS A 423 2.06 13.33 -10.65
C HIS A 423 2.87 12.67 -11.75
N ALA A 424 2.26 11.72 -12.45
CA ALA A 424 2.79 11.11 -13.66
C ALA A 424 1.88 11.44 -14.83
N TYR A 425 2.48 11.73 -15.98
CA TYR A 425 1.81 12.08 -17.21
C TYR A 425 2.36 11.24 -18.35
N ILE A 426 1.47 10.61 -19.11
CA ILE A 426 1.80 9.78 -20.27
C ILE A 426 0.94 10.30 -21.42
N ARG A 427 1.56 10.52 -22.58
CA ARG A 427 0.87 11.02 -23.78
C ARG A 427 1.26 10.19 -25.00
N ASN A 428 0.26 9.79 -25.79
CA ASN A 428 0.39 9.14 -27.10
C ASN A 428 1.44 8.01 -27.13
N SER A 429 1.52 7.23 -26.06
CA SER A 429 2.57 6.22 -25.93
C SER A 429 2.06 4.84 -26.31
N THR A 430 2.87 4.11 -27.07
CA THR A 430 2.65 2.71 -27.47
C THR A 430 3.39 1.73 -26.55
N ALA A 431 4.05 2.22 -25.50
CA ALA A 431 4.80 1.37 -24.58
C ALA A 431 3.87 0.47 -23.75
N PRO A 432 4.32 -0.74 -23.37
CA PRO A 432 3.52 -1.67 -22.57
C PRO A 432 3.52 -1.26 -21.08
N PHE A 433 2.62 -0.36 -20.69
CA PHE A 433 2.49 0.13 -19.31
C PHE A 433 1.83 -0.84 -18.33
N ARG A 434 1.21 -1.93 -18.81
CA ARG A 434 0.57 -2.94 -17.96
C ARG A 434 1.53 -3.61 -16.98
N THR A 435 2.80 -3.70 -17.33
CA THR A 435 3.87 -4.28 -16.49
C THR A 435 4.59 -3.24 -15.64
N LEU A 436 4.10 -1.99 -15.61
CA LEU A 436 4.77 -0.88 -14.95
C LEU A 436 3.90 -0.26 -13.86
N ALA A 437 4.56 0.40 -12.92
CA ALA A 437 3.91 1.12 -11.84
C ALA A 437 4.69 2.37 -11.45
N VAL A 438 3.98 3.40 -11.00
CA VAL A 438 4.60 4.54 -10.33
C VAL A 438 4.71 4.21 -8.85
N ALA A 439 5.93 4.31 -8.33
CA ALA A 439 6.22 4.24 -6.92
C ALA A 439 6.53 5.65 -6.39
N ALA A 440 5.71 6.14 -5.47
CA ALA A 440 5.89 7.42 -4.79
C ALA A 440 6.22 7.20 -3.31
N THR A 441 7.27 7.85 -2.83
CA THR A 441 7.67 7.83 -1.41
C THR A 441 7.45 9.19 -0.78
N PHE A 442 6.70 9.22 0.32
CA PHE A 442 6.40 10.43 1.08
C PHE A 442 7.12 10.44 2.42
N TYR A 443 7.81 11.53 2.73
CA TYR A 443 8.41 11.73 4.04
C TYR A 443 7.65 12.76 4.84
N GLU A 444 7.70 12.64 6.15
CA GLU A 444 7.17 13.64 7.07
C GLU A 444 7.83 15.01 6.86
N ARG A 445 7.03 16.09 6.85
CA ARG A 445 7.52 17.46 6.80
C ARG A 445 8.14 17.84 8.15
N PRO A 446 9.40 18.31 8.18
CA PRO A 446 9.98 18.87 9.40
C PRO A 446 9.13 20.04 9.92
N PRO A 447 9.01 20.24 11.24
CA PRO A 447 9.76 19.55 12.30
C PRO A 447 9.23 18.13 12.68
N GLY A 448 7.94 17.85 12.47
CA GLY A 448 7.34 16.51 12.58
C GLY A 448 7.51 15.77 13.92
N ALA A 449 7.23 14.46 13.92
CA ALA A 449 7.36 13.52 15.02
C ALA A 449 8.81 13.36 15.49
N VAL A 450 9.78 13.54 14.59
CA VAL A 450 11.20 13.48 14.94
C VAL A 450 11.59 14.63 15.86
N MET A 451 11.08 15.85 15.65
CA MET A 451 11.31 16.96 16.58
C MET A 451 10.63 16.70 17.92
N ALA A 452 9.39 16.19 17.93
CA ALA A 452 8.73 15.84 19.19
C ALA A 452 9.52 14.78 19.98
N ALA A 453 10.07 13.78 19.29
CA ALA A 453 10.96 12.78 19.89
C ALA A 453 12.27 13.40 20.40
N LEU A 454 12.88 14.31 19.63
CA LEU A 454 14.08 15.05 20.03
C LEU A 454 13.85 15.88 21.30
N LEU A 455 12.76 16.64 21.36
CA LEU A 455 12.41 17.48 22.51
C LEU A 455 12.11 16.63 23.75
N SER A 456 11.40 15.52 23.58
CA SER A 456 11.13 14.58 24.67
C SER A 456 12.41 13.92 25.20
N ALA A 457 13.30 13.47 24.31
CA ALA A 457 14.60 12.90 24.69
C ALA A 457 15.50 13.95 25.36
N GLY A 458 15.50 15.20 24.87
CA GLY A 458 16.25 16.31 25.45
C GLY A 458 15.75 16.68 26.84
N ALA A 459 14.43 16.78 27.02
CA ALA A 459 13.82 17.01 28.32
C ALA A 459 14.15 15.88 29.31
N ALA A 460 14.05 14.62 28.87
CA ALA A 460 14.42 13.47 29.70
C ALA A 460 15.89 13.50 30.12
N LEU A 461 16.80 13.86 29.20
CA LEU A 461 18.23 13.98 29.50
C LEU A 461 18.49 15.03 30.58
N ILE A 462 17.88 16.21 30.45
CA ILE A 462 18.03 17.30 31.42
C ILE A 462 17.51 16.86 32.79
N VAL A 463 16.31 16.29 32.85
CA VAL A 463 15.73 15.80 34.11
C VAL A 463 16.59 14.70 34.74
N CYS A 464 17.10 13.76 33.94
CA CYS A 464 17.98 12.70 34.44
C CYS A 464 19.31 13.25 34.96
N LEU A 465 19.91 14.25 34.30
CA LEU A 465 21.13 14.91 34.78
C LEU A 465 20.91 15.63 36.11
N LEU A 466 19.79 16.36 36.25
CA LEU A 466 19.42 17.03 37.50
C LEU A 466 19.13 16.02 38.62
N THR A 467 18.50 14.89 38.29
CA THR A 467 18.22 13.85 39.27
C THR A 467 19.49 13.11 39.69
N ALA A 468 20.36 12.79 38.74
CA ALA A 468 21.66 12.17 39.00
C ALA A 468 22.53 13.06 39.88
N SER A 469 22.61 14.36 39.59
CA SER A 469 23.39 15.29 40.42
C SER A 469 22.84 15.34 41.85
N ARG A 470 21.52 15.37 42.03
CA ARG A 470 20.91 15.35 43.37
C ARG A 470 21.11 14.01 44.10
N ALA A 471 21.05 12.89 43.39
CA ALA A 471 21.19 11.54 43.96
C ALA A 471 22.65 11.21 44.35
N LEU A 472 23.62 11.81 43.68
CA LEU A 472 25.05 11.61 43.97
C LEU A 472 25.60 12.56 45.03
N LEU A 473 24.86 13.62 45.35
CA LEU A 473 25.19 14.50 46.47
C LEU A 473 24.77 13.85 47.80
N PRO A 474 25.54 14.06 48.89
CA PRO A 474 25.17 13.55 50.21
C PRO A 474 23.76 14.00 50.59
N ALA A 475 22.91 13.05 50.99
CA ALA A 475 21.55 13.39 51.40
C ALA A 475 21.58 14.26 52.66
N ALA A 476 21.02 15.46 52.59
CA ALA A 476 20.70 16.22 53.80
C ALA A 476 19.71 15.39 54.64
N PRO A 477 19.90 15.30 55.97
CA PRO A 477 19.20 14.32 56.82
C PRO A 477 17.67 14.43 56.86
N ASN A 478 17.06 15.48 56.30
CA ASN A 478 15.61 15.76 56.39
C ASN A 478 14.89 16.00 55.03
N GLU A 479 15.52 15.76 53.88
CA GLU A 479 14.87 16.03 52.58
C GLU A 479 14.20 14.79 51.97
N SER A 480 12.89 14.65 52.17
CA SER A 480 12.03 13.68 51.47
C SER A 480 11.55 14.24 50.11
N ASN A 481 12.48 14.49 49.19
CA ASN A 481 12.16 15.02 47.85
C ASN A 481 11.90 13.91 46.80
N ALA A 482 11.67 12.68 47.23
CA ALA A 482 11.56 11.53 46.34
C ALA A 482 10.35 11.63 45.39
N ASP A 483 9.21 12.15 45.88
CA ASP A 483 7.98 12.28 45.10
C ASP A 483 8.11 13.32 43.98
N LEU A 484 8.76 14.45 44.25
CA LEU A 484 8.99 15.50 43.26
C LEU A 484 9.85 15.00 42.10
N ILE A 485 10.88 14.21 42.40
CA ILE A 485 11.78 13.62 41.40
C ILE A 485 11.05 12.57 40.57
N ALA A 486 10.21 11.74 41.20
CA ALA A 486 9.39 10.76 40.48
C ALA A 486 8.42 11.45 39.52
N ILE A 487 7.78 12.54 39.94
CA ILE A 487 6.89 13.37 39.10
C ILE A 487 7.67 14.00 37.93
N LEU A 488 8.87 14.54 38.20
CA LEU A 488 9.73 15.12 37.16
C LEU A 488 10.15 14.10 36.11
N LEU A 489 10.49 12.87 36.50
CA LEU A 489 10.85 11.78 35.58
C LEU A 489 9.64 11.24 34.80
N ALA A 490 8.44 11.30 35.37
CA ALA A 490 7.22 10.89 34.69
C ALA A 490 6.84 11.85 33.54
N PHE A 491 7.19 13.14 33.63
CA PHE A 491 6.77 14.15 32.67
C PHE A 491 7.34 13.95 31.24
N PRO A 492 8.65 13.75 31.02
CA PRO A 492 9.19 13.44 29.68
C PRO A 492 8.61 12.17 29.06
N ALA A 493 8.33 11.15 29.88
CA ALA A 493 7.66 9.92 29.45
C ALA A 493 6.20 10.19 29.06
N GLY A 494 5.48 11.01 29.83
CA GLY A 494 4.14 11.48 29.53
C GLY A 494 4.07 12.25 28.20
N ILE A 495 5.01 13.16 27.95
CA ILE A 495 5.13 13.86 26.66
C ILE A 495 5.42 12.88 25.52
N ALA A 496 6.34 11.92 25.73
CA ALA A 496 6.68 10.91 24.72
C ALA A 496 5.44 10.09 24.32
N LEU A 497 4.63 9.68 25.29
CA LEU A 497 3.37 8.96 25.10
C LEU A 497 2.33 9.86 24.41
N TRP A 498 2.14 11.09 24.88
CA TRP A 498 1.13 12.01 24.33
C TRP A 498 1.42 12.39 22.87
N ALA A 499 2.67 12.76 22.57
CA ALA A 499 3.12 12.98 21.19
C ALA A 499 3.14 11.67 20.37
N GLY A 500 3.10 10.53 21.05
CA GLY A 500 3.17 9.15 20.57
C GLY A 500 1.91 8.61 19.88
N PHE A 501 0.73 9.11 20.26
CA PHE A 501 -0.54 8.46 19.86
C PHE A 501 -1.54 9.38 19.15
N GLY A 502 -1.15 10.60 18.81
CA GLY A 502 -2.01 11.48 18.01
C GLY A 502 -2.23 10.96 16.59
N GLU A 503 -3.50 10.79 16.18
CA GLU A 503 -3.91 10.32 14.84
C GLU A 503 -3.38 11.20 13.70
N ASN A 504 -3.02 12.44 14.00
CA ASN A 504 -2.65 13.46 13.02
C ASN A 504 -1.16 13.50 12.65
N VAL A 505 -0.27 12.93 13.47
CA VAL A 505 1.18 13.02 13.25
C VAL A 505 1.75 11.62 13.01
N ARG A 506 1.92 11.29 11.73
CA ARG A 506 2.45 9.99 11.33
C ARG A 506 3.89 9.83 11.76
N GLN A 507 4.14 8.76 12.48
CA GLN A 507 5.43 8.54 13.10
C GLN A 507 6.39 7.82 12.18
N THR A 508 7.62 8.29 12.16
CA THR A 508 8.72 7.53 11.59
C THR A 508 9.17 6.47 12.59
N LEU A 509 9.70 5.35 12.11
CA LEU A 509 10.26 4.31 12.98
C LEU A 509 11.32 4.89 13.94
N ALA A 510 12.15 5.82 13.45
CA ALA A 510 13.15 6.52 14.26
C ALA A 510 12.54 7.34 15.41
N ALA A 511 11.43 8.06 15.15
CA ALA A 511 10.72 8.79 16.20
C ALA A 511 10.12 7.84 17.24
N TYR A 512 9.57 6.70 16.80
CA TYR A 512 9.02 5.69 17.71
C TYR A 512 10.11 5.05 18.58
N THR A 513 11.21 4.61 17.96
CA THR A 513 12.34 4.01 18.70
C THR A 513 12.92 5.00 19.70
N SER A 514 13.01 6.28 19.34
CA SER A 514 13.49 7.32 20.25
C SER A 514 12.56 7.53 21.43
N LYS A 515 11.24 7.67 21.20
CA LYS A 515 10.25 7.81 22.28
C LYS A 515 10.25 6.61 23.21
N PHE A 516 10.30 5.41 22.65
CA PHE A 516 10.38 4.18 23.43
C PHE A 516 11.66 4.12 24.28
N THR A 517 12.81 4.49 23.71
CA THR A 517 14.08 4.60 24.43
C THR A 517 14.00 5.62 25.55
N THR A 518 13.39 6.78 25.31
CA THR A 518 13.16 7.82 26.31
C THR A 518 12.31 7.30 27.47
N ILE A 519 11.21 6.60 27.18
CA ILE A 519 10.33 6.01 28.20
C ILE A 519 11.10 4.99 29.05
N LEU A 520 11.81 4.05 28.41
CA LEU A 520 12.60 3.05 29.13
C LEU A 520 13.70 3.68 30.00
N ALA A 521 14.39 4.69 29.48
CA ALA A 521 15.41 5.41 30.23
C ALA A 521 14.82 6.14 31.45
N CYS A 522 13.64 6.74 31.33
CA CYS A 522 12.96 7.40 32.45
C CYS A 522 12.50 6.38 33.52
N VAL A 523 11.97 5.24 33.10
CA VAL A 523 11.58 4.15 34.02
C VAL A 523 12.80 3.59 34.75
N PHE A 524 13.91 3.39 34.03
CA PHE A 524 15.15 2.90 34.62
C PHE A 524 15.79 3.94 35.56
N ALA A 525 15.75 5.23 35.21
CA ALA A 525 16.16 6.33 36.09
C ALA A 525 15.37 6.33 37.41
N ALA A 526 14.04 6.16 37.33
CA ALA A 526 13.18 6.06 38.51
C ALA A 526 13.54 4.83 39.37
N PHE A 527 13.82 3.68 38.75
CA PHE A 527 14.30 2.48 39.44
C PHE A 527 15.61 2.74 40.19
N VAL A 528 16.61 3.33 39.52
CA VAL A 528 17.92 3.66 40.13
C VAL A 528 17.72 4.60 41.30
N PHE A 529 16.91 5.64 41.12
CA PHE A 529 16.62 6.62 42.16
C PHE A 529 15.95 6.01 43.40
N LEU A 530 14.97 5.14 43.23
CA LEU A 530 14.19 4.57 44.33
C LEU A 530 14.91 3.42 45.06
N LEU A 531 15.67 2.59 44.33
CA LEU A 531 16.15 1.30 44.84
C LEU A 531 17.66 1.24 45.07
N VAL A 532 18.44 2.13 44.46
CA VAL A 532 19.90 2.09 44.55
C VAL A 532 20.40 3.23 45.43
N ARG A 533 20.58 2.95 46.72
CA ARG A 533 21.10 3.92 47.71
C ARG A 533 22.62 3.99 47.77
N ASP A 534 23.30 2.93 47.35
CA ASP A 534 24.76 2.88 47.35
C ASP A 534 25.30 3.71 46.18
N VAL A 535 25.99 4.81 46.49
CA VAL A 535 26.55 5.76 45.52
C VAL A 535 27.52 5.07 44.55
N SER A 536 28.27 4.06 45.03
CA SER A 536 29.23 3.31 44.19
C SER A 536 28.54 2.52 43.07
N ILE A 537 27.28 2.14 43.28
CA ILE A 537 26.43 1.42 42.32
C ILE A 537 25.57 2.42 41.52
N ALA A 538 25.05 3.46 42.17
CA ALA A 538 24.17 4.44 41.53
C ALA A 538 24.91 5.27 40.48
N ALA A 539 26.15 5.70 40.75
CA ALA A 539 26.94 6.54 39.85
C ALA A 539 27.11 5.94 38.43
N PRO A 540 27.59 4.70 38.26
CA PRO A 540 27.72 4.11 36.92
C PRO A 540 26.36 3.89 36.24
N MET A 541 25.29 3.60 37.00
CA MET A 541 23.94 3.45 36.44
C MET A 541 23.38 4.79 35.92
N TRP A 542 23.55 5.88 36.68
CA TRP A 542 23.17 7.22 36.23
C TRP A 542 23.94 7.66 35.01
N PHE A 543 25.26 7.44 34.99
CA PHE A 543 26.09 7.71 33.82
C PHE A 543 25.56 6.97 32.58
N LEU A 544 25.21 5.68 32.73
CA LEU A 544 24.65 4.89 31.65
C LEU A 544 23.32 5.46 31.13
N VAL A 545 22.39 5.83 32.01
CA VAL A 545 21.09 6.42 31.60
C VAL A 545 21.32 7.71 30.81
N CYS A 546 22.15 8.61 31.34
CA CYS A 546 22.46 9.89 30.70
C CYS A 546 23.17 9.68 29.35
N ALA A 547 24.08 8.70 29.25
CA ALA A 547 24.74 8.36 27.99
C ALA A 547 23.75 7.86 26.94
N VAL A 548 22.82 6.96 27.31
CA VAL A 548 21.78 6.46 26.40
C VAL A 548 20.88 7.59 25.91
N LEU A 549 20.44 8.48 26.81
CA LEU A 549 19.62 9.64 26.44
C LEU A 549 20.38 10.64 25.56
N LEU A 550 21.65 10.90 25.84
CA LEU A 550 22.50 11.76 25.02
C LEU A 550 22.65 11.22 23.59
N VAL A 551 22.91 9.91 23.44
CA VAL A 551 22.98 9.26 22.13
C VAL A 551 21.62 9.33 21.41
N ASN A 552 20.51 9.13 22.13
CA ASN A 552 19.17 9.25 21.57
C ASN A 552 18.87 10.66 21.05
N VAL A 553 19.22 11.70 21.82
CA VAL A 553 19.12 13.12 21.42
C VAL A 553 19.96 13.37 20.17
N ALA A 554 21.23 12.94 20.17
CA ALA A 554 22.13 13.12 19.02
C ALA A 554 21.59 12.43 17.75
N ALA A 555 21.07 11.19 17.88
CA ALA A 555 20.49 10.44 16.78
C ALA A 555 19.23 11.12 16.19
N CYS A 556 18.35 11.63 17.05
CA CYS A 556 17.18 12.39 16.61
C CYS A 556 17.56 13.72 15.97
N GLY A 557 18.54 14.44 16.54
CA GLY A 557 19.07 15.68 15.98
C GLY A 557 19.67 15.47 14.58
N ALA A 558 20.48 14.42 14.43
CA ALA A 558 21.04 14.04 13.13
C ALA A 558 19.93 13.64 12.13
N SER A 559 18.93 12.86 12.55
CA SER A 559 17.80 12.48 11.70
C SER A 559 17.00 13.71 11.24
N LEU A 560 16.71 14.64 12.14
CA LEU A 560 16.02 15.89 11.84
C LEU A 560 16.84 16.74 10.85
N TYR A 561 18.13 16.92 11.10
CA TYR A 561 19.03 17.66 10.22
C TYR A 561 19.08 17.08 8.80
N ILE A 562 19.24 15.76 8.67
CA ILE A 562 19.24 15.07 7.36
C ILE A 562 17.92 15.30 6.63
N ARG A 563 16.78 15.25 7.33
CA ARG A 563 15.45 15.48 6.74
C ARG A 563 15.29 16.92 6.28
N VAL A 564 15.68 17.89 7.11
CA VAL A 564 15.65 19.32 6.75
C VAL A 564 16.52 19.56 5.52
N LYS A 565 17.75 19.06 5.50
CA LYS A 565 18.67 19.18 4.35
C LYS A 565 18.14 18.50 3.09
N THR A 566 17.54 17.31 3.23
CA THR A 566 16.94 16.62 2.08
C THR A 566 15.73 17.39 1.55
N SER A 567 14.91 17.97 2.44
CA SER A 567 13.76 18.77 2.04
C SER A 567 14.16 20.07 1.33
N SER A 568 15.25 20.71 1.75
CA SER A 568 15.77 21.90 1.08
C SER A 568 16.36 21.58 -0.28
N MET A 569 17.12 20.48 -0.40
CA MET A 569 17.64 19.98 -1.69
C MET A 569 16.53 19.65 -2.69
N VAL A 570 15.43 19.04 -2.23
CA VAL A 570 14.27 18.77 -3.09
C VAL A 570 13.68 20.08 -3.62
N ARG A 571 13.54 21.11 -2.77
CA ARG A 571 13.06 22.43 -3.19
C ARG A 571 13.99 23.12 -4.18
N SER A 572 15.31 23.06 -3.97
CA SER A 572 16.29 23.70 -4.85
C SER A 572 16.40 23.00 -6.21
N SER A 573 16.33 21.67 -6.24
CA SER A 573 16.35 20.88 -7.49
C SER A 573 15.12 21.11 -8.39
N ALA A 574 14.11 21.83 -7.89
CA ALA A 574 12.91 22.13 -8.63
C ALA A 574 12.95 23.51 -9.32
N GLN A 575 14.05 24.27 -9.19
CA GLN A 575 14.20 25.51 -9.94
C GLN A 575 14.43 25.23 -11.43
N PRO A 576 13.86 26.05 -12.33
CA PRO A 576 13.60 25.64 -13.71
C PRO A 576 14.79 25.77 -14.68
N SER A 577 16.02 25.97 -14.18
CA SER A 577 17.13 26.44 -15.02
C SER A 577 17.55 25.51 -16.16
N ASP A 578 17.14 24.24 -16.15
CA ASP A 578 17.57 23.23 -17.14
C ASP A 578 16.41 22.62 -17.97
N TRP A 579 15.21 23.18 -17.93
CA TRP A 579 14.09 22.72 -18.78
C TRP A 579 13.97 23.57 -20.05
N THR A 580 14.99 23.56 -20.90
CA THR A 580 14.80 23.86 -22.33
C THR A 580 14.03 22.69 -22.94
N ILE A 581 12.77 22.93 -23.29
CA ILE A 581 11.90 22.00 -24.03
C ILE A 581 12.41 21.85 -25.46
#